data_AF-A0A318YC07-F1
#
_entry.id   AF-A0A318YC07-F1
#
_cell.length_a   1.000
_cell.length_b   1.000
_cell.length_c   1.000
_cell.angle_alpha   90.00
_cell.angle_beta   90.00
_cell.angle_gamma   90.00
#
_symmetry.space_group_name_H-M   'P 1'
#
loop_
_entity.id
_entity.type
_entity.pdbx_description
1 polymer ?
#
loop_
_entity_poly.entity_id
_entity_poly.type
_entity_poly.pdbx_seq_one_letter_code
_entity_poly.pdbx_strand_id
1 'polypeptide(L)'
;MFYNALIRTHHITSRKKVSALKRAADIHNCFVLLRSGGCPGIMYVEARDQIAVESWVTVVRKLRYKDFQLATRPGPLHDENQTNLRDQKQSHHQTKMRDIRAGVSEVETVKEFGSLMEQRGVWKWWRKGMGYVG
;
A
#
# COMPACT_ATOMS: atom_id res chain seq x y z
N MET A 1 15.04 0.10 -4.97
CA MET A 1 14.43 -0.10 -3.64
C MET A 1 13.05 0.56 -3.67
N PHE A 2 12.06 0.01 -2.97
CA PHE A 2 10.72 0.59 -2.89
C PHE A 2 10.40 0.88 -1.42
N TYR A 3 9.41 1.74 -1.22
CA TYR A 3 8.91 2.12 0.09
C TYR A 3 7.40 1.96 0.10
N ASN A 4 6.84 1.59 1.25
CA ASN A 4 5.41 1.44 1.40
C ASN A 4 4.89 1.94 2.75
N ALA A 5 3.56 2.10 2.84
CA ALA A 5 2.85 2.40 4.07
C ALA A 5 1.45 1.78 4.06
N LEU A 6 0.88 1.56 5.25
CA LEU A 6 -0.47 1.04 5.43
C LEU A 6 -1.27 1.99 6.31
N ILE A 7 -2.46 2.35 5.84
CA ILE A 7 -3.42 3.18 6.58
C ILE A 7 -4.73 2.42 6.74
N ARG A 8 -5.31 2.51 7.94
CA ARG A 8 -6.70 2.14 8.22
C ARG A 8 -7.51 3.38 8.56
N THR A 9 -8.79 3.30 8.25
CA THR A 9 -9.81 4.31 8.56
C THR A 9 -11.14 3.61 8.79
N HIS A 10 -12.12 4.34 9.31
CA HIS A 10 -13.47 3.81 9.49
C HIS A 10 -14.10 3.36 8.15
N HIS A 11 -14.08 4.22 7.12
CA HIS A 11 -14.53 3.89 5.76
C HIS A 11 -13.94 4.87 4.74
N ILE A 12 -13.95 4.47 3.46
CA ILE A 12 -13.61 5.34 2.32
C ILE A 12 -14.79 5.34 1.34
N THR A 13 -15.77 6.22 1.58
CA THR A 13 -17.01 6.32 0.78
C THR A 13 -17.09 7.61 -0.04
N SER A 14 -16.46 8.69 0.42
CA SER A 14 -16.50 9.99 -0.27
C SER A 14 -15.75 9.93 -1.61
N ARG A 15 -16.49 10.01 -2.72
CA ARG A 15 -15.90 10.07 -4.08
C ARG A 15 -15.00 11.29 -4.25
N LYS A 16 -15.34 12.44 -3.65
CA LYS A 16 -14.48 13.65 -3.64
C LYS A 16 -13.11 13.35 -3.01
N LYS A 17 -13.08 12.63 -1.89
CA LYS A 17 -11.81 12.22 -1.26
C LYS A 17 -11.06 11.21 -2.14
N VAL A 18 -11.74 10.23 -2.73
CA VAL A 18 -11.11 9.29 -3.69
C VAL A 18 -10.49 10.02 -4.89
N SER A 19 -11.16 11.01 -5.47
CA SER A 19 -10.60 11.85 -6.54
C SER A 19 -9.36 12.62 -6.08
N ALA A 20 -9.33 13.10 -4.83
CA ALA A 20 -8.14 13.74 -4.26
C ALA A 20 -6.98 12.74 -4.08
N LEU A 21 -7.27 11.50 -3.66
CA LEU A 21 -6.28 10.43 -3.55
C LEU A 21 -5.70 10.04 -4.92
N LYS A 22 -6.54 9.96 -5.95
CA LYS A 22 -6.13 9.73 -7.35
C LYS A 22 -5.14 10.78 -7.83
N ARG A 23 -5.53 12.05 -7.73
CA ARG A 23 -4.65 13.17 -8.08
C ARG A 23 -3.33 13.15 -7.31
N ALA A 24 -3.38 12.86 -6.01
CA ALA A 24 -2.16 12.79 -5.20
C ALA A 24 -1.26 11.61 -5.60
N ALA A 25 -1.84 10.47 -5.99
CA ALA A 25 -1.08 9.31 -6.47
C ALA A 25 -0.34 9.64 -7.77
N ASP A 26 -1.01 10.35 -8.69
CA ASP A 26 -0.41 10.80 -9.94
C ASP A 26 0.72 11.83 -9.70
N ILE A 27 0.48 12.84 -8.86
CA ILE A 27 1.45 13.89 -8.53
C ILE A 27 2.72 13.32 -7.89
N HIS A 28 2.57 12.37 -6.98
CA HIS A 28 3.70 11.77 -6.25
C HIS A 28 4.25 10.51 -6.93
N ASN A 29 3.75 10.15 -8.11
CA ASN A 29 4.15 8.96 -8.87
C ASN A 29 4.14 7.68 -8.02
N CYS A 30 3.07 7.47 -7.26
CA CYS A 30 2.91 6.32 -6.39
C CYS A 30 1.72 5.45 -6.82
N PHE A 31 1.88 4.14 -6.59
CA PHE A 31 0.77 3.21 -6.71
C PHE A 31 0.02 3.15 -5.39
N VAL A 32 -1.31 3.15 -5.48
CA VAL A 32 -2.19 3.09 -4.33
C VAL A 32 -3.25 2.02 -4.55
N LEU A 33 -3.49 1.20 -3.54
CA LEU A 33 -4.66 0.33 -3.47
C LEU A 33 -5.58 0.81 -2.36
N LEU A 34 -6.85 1.02 -2.69
CA LEU A 34 -7.90 1.39 -1.75
C LEU A 34 -8.90 0.26 -1.59
N ARG A 35 -9.30 -0.02 -0.36
CA ARG A 35 -10.56 -0.69 -0.08
C ARG A 35 -11.62 0.37 0.24
N SER A 36 -12.54 0.59 -0.69
CA SER A 36 -13.60 1.62 -0.58
C SER A 36 -14.99 1.02 -0.34
N GLY A 37 -15.97 1.88 -0.04
CA GLY A 37 -17.39 1.51 0.06
C GLY A 37 -17.84 1.04 1.44
N GLY A 38 -17.06 0.20 2.13
CA GLY A 38 -17.43 -0.34 3.45
C GLY A 38 -16.47 0.01 4.59
N CYS A 39 -16.78 -0.54 5.77
CA CYS A 39 -15.87 -0.60 6.92
C CYS A 39 -15.13 -1.95 6.95
N PRO A 40 -13.82 -1.99 7.24
CA PRO A 40 -12.91 -0.86 7.41
C PRO A 40 -12.53 -0.24 6.05
N GLY A 41 -12.12 1.03 6.05
CA GLY A 41 -11.41 1.62 4.92
C GLY A 41 -9.91 1.33 5.01
N ILE A 42 -9.30 0.84 3.93
CA ILE A 42 -7.89 0.42 3.91
C ILE A 42 -7.18 1.14 2.76
N MET A 43 -5.96 1.62 3.00
CA MET A 43 -5.11 2.19 1.96
C MET A 43 -3.70 1.61 2.05
N TYR A 44 -3.21 1.08 0.94
CA TYR A 44 -1.82 0.73 0.72
C TYR A 44 -1.22 1.71 -0.29
N VAL A 45 0.01 2.13 -0.07
CA VAL A 45 0.77 2.98 -1.00
C VAL A 45 2.17 2.41 -1.17
N GLU A 46 2.69 2.46 -2.39
CA GLU A 46 4.05 2.02 -2.74
C GLU A 46 4.67 2.98 -3.77
N ALA A 47 5.94 3.33 -3.58
CA ALA A 47 6.70 4.16 -4.52
C ALA A 47 8.19 3.82 -4.50
N ARG A 48 8.93 4.29 -5.52
CA ARG A 48 10.41 4.15 -5.58
C ARG A 48 11.14 5.03 -4.57
N ASP A 49 10.51 6.11 -4.15
CA ASP A 49 11.04 7.10 -3.23
C ASP A 49 10.21 7.14 -1.94
N GLN A 50 10.88 7.17 -0.80
CA GLN A 50 10.25 7.32 0.51
C GLN A 50 9.50 8.65 0.62
N ILE A 51 10.07 9.73 0.07
CA ILE A 51 9.49 11.08 0.12
C ILE A 51 8.13 11.10 -0.59
N ALA A 52 7.98 10.36 -1.69
CA ALA A 52 6.71 10.22 -2.39
C ALA A 52 5.64 9.56 -1.52
N VAL A 53 6.00 8.49 -0.79
CA VAL A 53 5.10 7.81 0.16
C VAL A 53 4.70 8.75 1.30
N GLU A 54 5.66 9.44 1.90
CA GLU A 54 5.43 10.39 2.99
C GLU A 54 4.54 11.58 2.56
N SER A 55 4.78 12.10 1.36
CA SER A 55 3.98 13.17 0.77
C SER A 55 2.54 12.72 0.54
N TRP A 56 2.34 11.52 -0.02
CA TRP A 56 1.00 10.96 -0.22
C TRP A 56 0.27 10.73 1.12
N VAL A 57 0.94 10.15 2.12
CA VAL A 57 0.40 9.99 3.49
C VAL A 57 0.00 11.33 4.11
N THR A 58 0.77 12.38 3.84
CA THR A 58 0.46 13.75 4.29
C THR A 58 -0.83 14.28 3.68
N VAL A 59 -1.10 13.99 2.40
CA VAL A 59 -2.39 14.30 1.76
C VAL A 59 -3.52 13.54 2.46
N VAL A 60 -3.39 12.23 2.70
CA VAL A 60 -4.43 11.44 3.38
C VAL A 60 -4.76 12.00 4.76
N ARG A 61 -3.75 12.37 5.56
CA ARG A 61 -3.95 12.98 6.88
C ARG A 61 -4.79 14.25 6.83
N LYS A 62 -4.63 15.07 5.78
CA LYS A 62 -5.41 16.30 5.57
C LYS A 62 -6.87 16.03 5.20
N LEU A 63 -7.20 14.85 4.67
CA LEU A 63 -8.57 14.47 4.33
C LEU A 63 -9.44 14.11 5.55
N ARG A 64 -8.87 14.03 6.77
CA ARG A 64 -9.60 13.84 8.04
C ARG A 64 -10.60 12.68 7.97
N TYR A 65 -10.12 11.48 7.67
CA TYR A 65 -10.93 10.27 7.81
C TYR A 65 -11.18 9.96 9.28
N LYS A 66 -12.38 9.47 9.61
CA LYS A 66 -12.70 8.96 10.95
C LYS A 66 -11.80 7.75 11.25
N ASP A 67 -11.36 7.66 12.50
CA ASP A 67 -10.50 6.58 13.01
C ASP A 67 -9.24 6.37 12.16
N PHE A 68 -8.63 7.47 11.69
CA PHE A 68 -7.39 7.41 10.93
C PHE A 68 -6.27 6.76 11.76
N GLN A 69 -5.68 5.70 11.21
CA GLN A 69 -4.56 4.99 11.81
C GLN A 69 -3.49 4.75 10.74
N LEU A 70 -2.29 5.30 10.97
CA LEU A 70 -1.11 4.93 10.19
C LEU A 70 -0.57 3.59 10.73
N ALA A 71 -1.23 2.51 10.32
CA ALA A 71 -0.99 1.14 10.79
C ALA A 71 0.44 0.67 10.54
N THR A 72 1.05 1.14 9.45
CA THR A 72 2.49 1.00 9.24
C THR A 72 3.05 2.28 8.63
N ARG A 73 4.11 2.80 9.25
CA ARG A 73 4.76 4.04 8.81
C ARG A 73 5.47 3.82 7.46
N PRO A 74 5.66 4.89 6.66
CA PRO A 74 6.53 4.86 5.50
C PRO A 74 7.88 4.24 5.85
N GLY A 75 8.27 3.23 5.09
CA GLY A 75 9.54 2.53 5.30
C GLY A 75 9.90 1.63 4.13
N PRO A 76 11.11 1.04 4.15
CA PRO A 76 11.55 0.10 3.14
C PRO A 76 10.55 -1.03 2.92
N LEU A 77 10.21 -1.27 1.66
CA LEU A 77 9.46 -2.45 1.28
C LEU A 77 10.39 -3.66 1.31
N HIS A 78 10.06 -4.63 2.17
CA HIS A 78 10.71 -5.93 2.21
C HIS A 78 9.89 -6.93 1.40
N ASP A 79 10.43 -7.39 0.28
CA ASP A 79 9.76 -8.39 -0.57
C ASP A 79 9.90 -9.77 0.07
N GLU A 80 8.80 -10.27 0.64
CA GLU A 80 8.73 -11.58 1.30
C GLU A 80 8.97 -12.73 0.31
N ASN A 81 8.72 -12.53 -0.98
CA ASN A 81 8.93 -13.54 -2.01
C ASN A 81 10.42 -13.74 -2.32
N GLN A 82 11.26 -12.71 -2.12
CA GLN A 82 12.71 -12.82 -2.32
C GLN A 82 13.42 -13.53 -1.16
N THR A 83 12.88 -13.46 0.05
CA THR A 83 13.46 -14.14 1.21
C THR A 83 13.44 -15.67 1.12
N ASN A 84 12.48 -16.27 0.42
CA ASN A 84 12.37 -17.73 0.27
C ASN A 84 13.33 -18.32 -0.79
N LEU A 85 14.03 -17.48 -1.57
CA LEU A 85 14.97 -17.93 -2.62
C LEU A 85 16.43 -17.91 -2.16
N ARG A 86 16.72 -17.46 -0.92
CA ARG A 86 18.10 -17.33 -0.42
C ARG A 86 18.77 -18.65 -0.05
N ASP A 87 18.06 -19.78 -0.08
CA ASP A 87 18.65 -21.12 0.10
C ASP A 87 19.18 -21.76 -1.20
N GLN A 88 19.08 -21.10 -2.36
CA GLN A 88 19.71 -21.60 -3.59
C GLN A 88 20.47 -20.49 -4.32
N LYS A 89 21.79 -20.57 -4.19
CA LYS A 89 22.86 -20.15 -5.10
C LYS A 89 22.55 -19.01 -6.08
N GLN A 90 23.31 -17.93 -5.92
CA GLN A 90 23.94 -17.13 -6.97
C GLN A 90 23.29 -17.26 -8.36
N SER A 91 22.30 -16.40 -8.65
CA SER A 91 22.05 -16.05 -10.04
C SER A 91 21.69 -14.58 -10.15
N HIS A 92 22.51 -13.88 -10.92
CA HIS A 92 22.23 -12.58 -11.54
C HIS A 92 21.01 -12.72 -12.47
N HIS A 93 19.81 -12.87 -11.92
CA HIS A 93 18.59 -12.92 -12.71
C HIS A 93 17.51 -12.03 -12.12
N GLN A 94 17.43 -10.85 -12.74
CA GLN A 94 16.24 -10.04 -12.88
C GLN A 94 15.51 -9.77 -11.57
N THR A 95 15.80 -8.60 -10.99
CA THR A 95 14.72 -7.74 -10.52
C THR A 95 13.74 -7.63 -11.69
N LYS A 96 12.74 -8.53 -11.78
CA LYS A 96 11.53 -8.27 -12.57
C LYS A 96 11.13 -6.87 -12.11
N MET A 97 11.33 -5.87 -12.95
CA MET A 97 11.02 -4.50 -12.60
C MET A 97 9.56 -4.53 -12.17
N ARG A 98 9.30 -4.38 -10.87
CA ARG A 98 7.95 -4.12 -10.37
C ARG A 98 7.53 -2.86 -11.12
N ASP A 99 6.73 -3.04 -12.16
CA ASP A 99 6.29 -1.94 -13.00
C ASP A 99 5.19 -1.24 -12.21
N ILE A 100 5.61 -0.32 -11.34
CA ILE A 100 4.71 0.48 -10.55
C ILE A 100 4.16 1.55 -11.48
N ARG A 101 3.07 1.22 -12.17
CA ARG A 101 2.23 2.24 -12.78
C ARG A 101 1.59 3.07 -11.67
N ALA A 102 1.90 4.36 -11.64
CA ALA A 102 1.25 5.29 -10.71
C ALA A 102 -0.26 5.33 -10.92
N GLY A 103 -0.97 5.63 -9.84
CA GLY A 103 -2.42 5.74 -9.83
C GLY A 103 -3.05 4.95 -8.70
N VAL A 104 -4.39 4.88 -8.73
CA VAL A 104 -5.20 4.24 -7.69
C VAL A 104 -6.01 3.10 -8.29
N SER A 105 -5.91 1.92 -7.67
CA SER A 105 -6.86 0.84 -7.83
C SER A 105 -7.82 0.79 -6.63
N GLU A 106 -9.09 0.47 -6.89
CA GLU A 106 -10.14 0.34 -5.86
C GLU A 106 -10.62 -1.11 -5.84
N VAL A 107 -10.81 -1.66 -4.64
CA VAL A 107 -11.42 -2.97 -4.39
C VAL A 107 -12.51 -2.85 -3.33
N GLU A 108 -13.45 -3.78 -3.32
CA GLU A 108 -14.62 -3.72 -2.44
C GLU A 108 -14.45 -4.54 -1.17
N THR A 109 -13.62 -5.59 -1.22
CA THR A 109 -13.49 -6.57 -0.14
C THR A 109 -12.09 -6.60 0.47
N VAL A 110 -12.03 -6.90 1.77
CA VAL A 110 -10.76 -7.12 2.49
C VAL A 110 -10.04 -8.36 1.96
N LYS A 111 -10.80 -9.38 1.53
CA LYS A 111 -10.27 -10.62 0.94
C LYS A 111 -9.47 -10.32 -0.33
N GLU A 112 -10.07 -9.59 -1.26
CA GLU A 112 -9.41 -9.19 -2.52
C GLU A 112 -8.19 -8.30 -2.26
N PHE A 113 -8.31 -7.34 -1.34
CA PHE A 113 -7.19 -6.51 -0.91
C PHE A 113 -6.02 -7.37 -0.42
N GLY A 114 -6.30 -8.37 0.42
CA GLY A 114 -5.31 -9.31 0.92
C GLY A 114 -4.63 -10.11 -0.18
N SER A 115 -5.40 -10.67 -1.12
CA SER A 115 -4.85 -11.39 -2.27
C SER A 115 -3.89 -10.52 -3.10
N LEU A 116 -4.18 -9.23 -3.25
CA LEU A 116 -3.28 -8.28 -3.92
C LEU A 116 -2.02 -7.97 -3.10
N MET A 117 -2.10 -7.97 -1.76
CA MET A 117 -0.92 -7.82 -0.89
C MET A 117 0.00 -9.05 -0.97
N GLU A 118 -0.59 -10.25 -1.09
CA GLU A 118 0.16 -11.49 -1.30
C GLU A 118 0.88 -11.51 -2.65
N GLN A 119 0.19 -11.16 -3.73
CA GLN A 119 0.81 -11.02 -5.06
C GLN A 119 1.96 -9.99 -5.07
N ARG A 120 1.86 -8.97 -4.22
CA ARG A 120 2.91 -7.94 -4.03
C ARG A 120 4.02 -8.34 -3.06
N GLY A 121 3.99 -9.56 -2.51
CA GLY A 121 5.04 -10.05 -1.60
C GLY A 121 5.10 -9.29 -0.27
N VAL A 122 3.98 -8.76 0.20
CA VAL A 122 3.88 -8.01 1.48
C VAL A 122 2.78 -8.58 2.39
N TRP A 123 2.51 -9.89 2.27
CA TRP A 123 1.41 -10.56 2.96
C TRP A 123 1.54 -10.52 4.49
N LYS A 124 2.66 -10.98 5.05
CA LYS A 124 2.87 -11.02 6.50
C LYS A 124 2.92 -9.60 7.06
N TRP A 125 3.59 -8.68 6.37
CA TRP A 125 3.61 -7.26 6.70
C TRP A 125 2.19 -6.67 6.77
N TRP A 126 1.35 -6.94 5.76
CA TRP A 126 -0.03 -6.46 5.73
C TRP A 126 -0.86 -7.05 6.87
N ARG A 127 -0.77 -8.36 7.13
CA ARG A 127 -1.50 -9.02 8.22
C ARG A 127 -1.11 -8.46 9.58
N LYS A 128 0.19 -8.24 9.82
CA LYS A 128 0.68 -7.61 11.05
C LYS A 128 0.16 -6.17 11.15
N GLY A 129 0.28 -5.41 10.07
CA GLY A 129 -0.25 -4.07 9.96
C GLY A 129 -1.73 -4.02 10.32
N MET A 130 -2.54 -4.96 9.81
CA MET A 130 -3.98 -5.12 10.07
C MET A 130 -4.33 -5.66 11.46
N GLY A 131 -3.36 -6.15 12.25
CA GLY A 131 -3.60 -6.74 13.57
C GLY A 131 -4.16 -8.17 13.53
N TYR A 132 -4.02 -8.88 12.41
CA TYR A 132 -4.46 -10.28 12.28
C TYR A 132 -3.48 -11.29 12.86
N VAL A 133 -2.27 -10.85 13.15
CA VAL A 133 -1.21 -11.64 13.78
C VAL A 133 -0.56 -10.76 14.86
N GLY A 134 -0.46 -11.32 16.07
CA GLY A 134 0.19 -10.71 17.23
C GLY A 134 1.63 -11.18 17.37
#